data_AF-A0A6S7BAK5-F1
#
_entry.id   AF-A0A6S7BAK5-F1
#
_cell.length_a   1.000
_cell.length_b   1.000
_cell.length_c   1.000
_cell.angle_alpha   90.00
_cell.angle_beta   90.00
_cell.angle_gamma   90.00
#
_symmetry.space_group_name_H-M   'P 1'
#
loop_
_entity.id
_entity.type
_entity.pdbx_description
1 polymer ?
#
loop_
_entity_poly.entity_id
_entity_poly.type
_entity_poly.pdbx_seq_one_letter_code
_entity_poly.pdbx_strand_id
1 'polypeptide(L)'
;MSEHLKAFLTAWLEWVDTGAVDGEPFERRRGLCSSFEYWMDARNIDCEHQEEECDGLTRAFRAAGLNRVYPFGGAEEFYEDSDANEMHLNPARIAWVRSKVAQHEAA
;
A
#
# COMPACT_ATOMS: atom_id res chain seq x y z
N MET A 1 -11.40 -3.77 7.79
CA MET A 1 -10.38 -4.03 6.75
C MET A 1 -10.66 -5.41 6.21
N SER A 2 -10.75 -5.57 4.89
CA SER A 2 -10.95 -6.87 4.22
C SER A 2 -9.75 -7.80 4.43
N GLU A 3 -9.93 -9.10 4.17
CA GLU A 3 -8.83 -10.07 4.23
C GLU A 3 -7.78 -9.81 3.14
N HIS A 4 -8.18 -9.40 1.94
CA HIS A 4 -7.22 -9.04 0.88
C HIS A 4 -6.37 -7.83 1.29
N LEU A 5 -6.97 -6.78 1.86
CA LEU A 5 -6.22 -5.62 2.29
C LEU A 5 -5.26 -5.95 3.45
N LYS A 6 -5.65 -6.80 4.40
CA LYS A 6 -4.74 -7.31 5.45
C LYS A 6 -3.56 -8.08 4.84
N ALA A 7 -3.84 -9.02 3.93
CA ALA A 7 -2.83 -9.84 3.28
C ALA A 7 -1.88 -9.00 2.41
N PHE A 8 -2.40 -8.00 1.69
CA PHE A 8 -1.60 -7.06 0.91
C PHE A 8 -0.66 -6.25 1.81
N LEU A 9 -1.17 -5.63 2.88
CA LEU A 9 -0.34 -4.80 3.77
C LEU A 9 0.77 -5.61 4.46
N THR A 10 0.46 -6.85 4.82
CA THR A 10 1.44 -7.79 5.37
C THR A 10 2.52 -8.12 4.33
N ALA A 11 2.11 -8.53 3.12
CA ALA A 11 3.04 -8.86 2.04
C ALA A 11 3.91 -7.67 1.60
N TRP A 12 3.33 -6.46 1.54
CA TRP A 12 4.06 -5.25 1.21
C TRP A 12 5.11 -4.93 2.29
N LEU A 13 4.75 -5.09 3.57
CA LEU A 13 5.69 -4.86 4.66
C LEU A 13 6.85 -5.87 4.66
N GLU A 14 6.56 -7.15 4.44
CA GLU A 14 7.59 -8.19 4.28
C GLU A 14 8.53 -7.89 3.10
N TRP A 15 7.97 -7.42 1.98
CA TRP A 15 8.77 -7.00 0.83
C TRP A 15 9.70 -5.83 1.16
N VAL A 16 9.23 -4.83 1.91
CA VAL A 16 10.08 -3.73 2.40
C VAL A 16 11.17 -4.25 3.33
N ASP A 17 10.81 -5.07 4.32
CA ASP A 17 11.74 -5.58 5.33
C ASP A 17 12.80 -6.55 4.73
N THR A 18 12.55 -7.11 3.55
CA THR A 18 13.49 -7.97 2.80
C THR A 18 14.32 -7.24 1.73
N GLY A 19 14.27 -5.90 1.73
CA GLY A 19 15.11 -5.05 0.89
C GLY A 19 14.45 -4.53 -0.38
N ALA A 20 13.14 -4.72 -0.53
CA ALA A 20 12.32 -4.15 -1.59
C ALA A 20 12.86 -4.37 -3.01
N VAL A 21 13.28 -5.60 -3.32
CA VAL A 21 13.75 -5.95 -4.67
C VAL A 21 12.58 -5.84 -5.66
N ASP A 22 12.78 -5.14 -6.78
CA ASP A 22 11.75 -4.98 -7.80
C ASP A 22 11.38 -6.33 -8.43
N GLY A 23 10.08 -6.56 -8.63
CA GLY A 23 9.53 -7.73 -9.29
C GLY A 23 8.02 -7.84 -9.05
N GLU A 24 7.32 -8.74 -9.72
CA GLU A 24 5.88 -8.88 -9.51
C GLU A 24 5.57 -9.35 -8.06
N PRO A 25 4.64 -8.70 -7.32
CA PRO A 25 3.77 -7.59 -7.72
C PRO A 25 4.23 -6.19 -7.23
N PHE A 26 5.45 -6.06 -6.71
CA PHE A 26 5.93 -4.85 -6.03
C PHE A 26 7.11 -4.18 -6.74
N GLU A 27 6.97 -2.86 -6.96
CA GLU A 27 8.02 -2.02 -7.53
C GLU A 27 8.30 -0.83 -6.61
N ARG A 28 9.57 -0.46 -6.45
CA ARG A 28 10.05 0.60 -5.57
C ARG A 28 9.53 2.00 -5.86
N ARG A 29 9.07 2.24 -7.09
CA ARG A 29 8.45 3.50 -7.54
C ARG A 29 6.94 3.60 -7.29
N ARG A 30 6.29 2.54 -6.79
CA ARG A 30 4.82 2.51 -6.68
C ARG A 30 4.34 2.83 -5.28
N GLY A 31 3.27 3.61 -5.21
CA GLY A 31 2.50 3.81 -3.98
C GLY A 31 1.63 2.61 -3.63
N LEU A 32 0.98 2.67 -2.47
CA LEU A 32 0.16 1.56 -1.97
C LEU A 32 -1.03 1.23 -2.87
N CYS A 33 -1.73 2.24 -3.44
CA CYS A 33 -2.90 1.98 -4.29
C CYS A 33 -2.53 1.16 -5.52
N SER A 34 -1.57 1.63 -6.32
CA SER A 34 -1.11 0.90 -7.50
C SER A 34 -0.50 -0.44 -7.10
N SER A 35 0.30 -0.52 -6.04
CA SER A 35 0.85 -1.80 -5.58
C SER A 35 -0.24 -2.79 -5.19
N PHE A 36 -1.37 -2.32 -4.66
CA PHE A 36 -2.50 -3.17 -4.31
C PHE A 36 -3.22 -3.70 -5.55
N GLU A 37 -3.44 -2.84 -6.55
CA GLU A 37 -3.97 -3.25 -7.86
C GLU A 37 -3.13 -4.37 -8.48
N TYR A 38 -1.80 -4.19 -8.61
CA TYR A 38 -0.91 -5.23 -9.13
C TYR A 38 -0.90 -6.51 -8.27
N TRP A 39 -0.97 -6.37 -6.95
CA TRP A 39 -1.02 -7.51 -6.04
C TRP A 39 -2.31 -8.33 -6.21
N MET A 40 -3.43 -7.67 -6.48
CA MET A 40 -4.73 -8.29 -6.77
C MET A 40 -4.75 -8.92 -8.17
N ASP A 41 -4.21 -8.23 -9.18
CA ASP A 41 -4.04 -8.75 -10.55
C ASP A 41 -3.22 -10.04 -10.56
N ALA A 42 -2.08 -10.07 -9.86
CA ALA A 42 -1.24 -11.25 -9.73
C ALA A 42 -1.96 -12.46 -9.09
N ARG A 43 -3.12 -12.24 -8.45
CA ARG A 43 -3.96 -13.25 -7.80
C ARG A 43 -5.24 -13.55 -8.57
N ASN A 44 -5.45 -12.93 -9.73
CA ASN A 44 -6.66 -13.05 -10.55
C ASN A 44 -7.95 -12.69 -9.78
N ILE A 45 -7.88 -11.70 -8.89
CA ILE A 45 -9.08 -11.11 -8.29
C ILE A 45 -9.79 -10.31 -9.39
N ASP A 46 -11.10 -10.51 -9.58
CA ASP A 46 -11.84 -9.85 -10.65
C ASP A 46 -12.03 -8.34 -10.41
N CYS A 47 -12.23 -7.60 -11.50
CA CYS A 47 -12.25 -6.14 -11.49
C CYS A 47 -13.33 -5.53 -10.57
N GLU A 48 -14.49 -6.18 -10.43
CA GLU A 48 -15.56 -5.66 -9.56
C GLU A 48 -15.11 -5.71 -8.09
N HIS A 49 -14.52 -6.82 -7.67
CA HIS A 49 -13.95 -6.93 -6.31
C HIS A 49 -12.74 -6.01 -6.12
N GLN A 50 -11.90 -5.80 -7.14
CA GLN A 50 -10.77 -4.88 -7.04
C GLN A 50 -11.20 -3.44 -6.73
N GLU A 51 -12.28 -2.96 -7.35
CA GLU A 51 -12.80 -1.61 -7.08
C GLU A 51 -13.19 -1.47 -5.60
N GLU A 52 -13.93 -2.43 -5.06
CA GLU A 52 -14.34 -2.44 -3.65
C GLU A 52 -13.14 -2.46 -2.68
N GLU A 53 -12.10 -3.23 -3.02
CA GLU A 53 -10.88 -3.35 -2.24
C GLU A 53 -10.05 -2.05 -2.25
N CYS A 54 -9.87 -1.42 -3.41
CA CYS A 54 -9.21 -0.11 -3.55
C CYS A 54 -9.97 0.99 -2.79
N ASP A 55 -11.31 0.92 -2.81
CA ASP A 55 -12.17 1.79 -2.02
C ASP A 55 -11.97 1.57 -0.51
N GLY A 56 -11.80 0.31 -0.10
CA GLY A 56 -11.46 -0.10 1.26
C GLY A 56 -10.13 0.51 1.74
N LEU A 57 -9.08 0.46 0.91
CA LEU A 57 -7.78 1.08 1.20
C LEU A 57 -7.92 2.60 1.35
N THR A 58 -8.64 3.24 0.43
CA THR A 58 -8.88 4.69 0.47
C THR A 58 -9.67 5.11 1.71
N ARG A 59 -10.66 4.31 2.14
CA ARG A 59 -11.40 4.52 3.39
C ARG A 59 -10.49 4.37 4.61
N ALA A 60 -9.53 3.44 4.58
CA ALA A 60 -8.55 3.29 5.65
C ALA A 60 -7.62 4.51 5.78
N PHE A 61 -7.21 5.14 4.68
CA PHE A 61 -6.50 6.42 4.72
C PHE A 61 -7.34 7.51 5.37
N ARG A 62 -8.59 7.67 4.91
CA ARG A 62 -9.51 8.69 5.46
C ARG A 62 -9.76 8.48 6.95
N ALA A 63 -9.96 7.24 7.39
CA ALA A 63 -10.16 6.90 8.80
C ALA A 63 -8.93 7.23 9.67
N ALA A 64 -7.73 7.26 9.08
CA ALA A 64 -6.50 7.70 9.72
C ALA A 64 -6.27 9.23 9.62
N GLY A 65 -7.21 9.99 9.07
CA GLY A 65 -7.06 11.44 8.86
C GLY A 65 -6.14 11.81 7.69
N LEU A 66 -5.80 10.87 6.81
CA LEU A 66 -4.89 11.08 5.70
C LEU A 66 -5.64 11.47 4.41
N ASN A 67 -4.92 12.09 3.49
CA ASN A 67 -5.43 12.37 2.14
C ASN A 67 -5.69 11.05 1.39
N ARG A 68 -6.77 11.02 0.60
CA ARG A 68 -7.21 9.82 -0.14
C ARG A 68 -6.36 9.47 -1.36
N VAL A 69 -5.67 10.47 -1.92
CA VAL A 69 -4.87 10.36 -3.16
C VAL A 69 -3.38 10.37 -2.83
N TYR A 70 -2.94 11.30 -1.98
CA TYR A 70 -1.55 11.46 -1.59
C TYR A 70 -1.40 11.39 -0.05
N PRO A 71 -1.59 10.20 0.56
CA PRO A 71 -1.71 10.04 2.01
C PRO A 71 -0.45 10.39 2.81
N PHE A 72 0.72 10.40 2.18
CA PHE A 72 2.01 10.59 2.83
C PHE A 72 2.76 11.70 2.08
N GLY A 73 2.97 12.85 2.71
CA GLY A 73 3.73 13.95 2.12
C GLY A 73 3.00 14.86 1.13
N GLY A 74 1.88 14.41 0.57
CA GLY A 74 1.15 15.15 -0.46
C GLY A 74 1.69 14.85 -1.86
N ALA A 75 1.21 15.62 -2.85
CA ALA A 75 1.49 15.33 -4.26
C ALA A 75 2.96 15.50 -4.63
N GLU A 76 3.62 16.53 -4.10
CA GLU A 76 5.04 16.84 -4.38
C GLU A 76 5.95 15.68 -3.96
N GLU A 77 5.92 15.32 -2.66
CA GLU A 77 6.69 14.19 -2.12
C GLU A 77 6.36 12.87 -2.82
N PHE A 78 5.10 12.65 -3.22
CA PHE A 78 4.71 11.47 -3.99
C PHE A 78 5.45 11.36 -5.34
N TYR A 79 5.52 12.46 -6.10
CA TYR A 79 6.20 12.45 -7.40
C TYR A 79 7.71 12.35 -7.23
N GLU A 80 8.29 13.03 -6.24
CA GLU A 80 9.72 12.94 -5.92
C GLU A 80 10.13 11.51 -5.52
N ASP A 81 9.42 10.90 -4.57
CA ASP A 81 9.65 9.51 -4.14
C ASP A 81 9.48 8.52 -5.31
N SER A 82 8.47 8.74 -6.16
CA SER A 82 8.20 7.88 -7.33
C SER A 82 9.36 7.94 -8.33
N ASP A 83 9.80 9.15 -8.69
CA ASP A 83 10.87 9.35 -9.67
C ASP A 83 12.22 8.83 -9.16
N ALA A 84 12.46 8.92 -7.85
CA ALA A 84 13.67 8.40 -7.20
C ALA A 84 13.65 6.88 -6.97
N ASN A 85 12.51 6.20 -7.15
CA ASN A 85 12.27 4.82 -6.70
C ASN A 85 12.39 4.65 -5.17
N GLU A 86 11.94 5.65 -4.41
CA GLU A 86 12.05 5.72 -2.95
C GLU A 86 10.68 5.62 -2.26
N MET A 87 9.60 5.29 -2.98
CA MET A 87 8.27 5.13 -2.37
C MET A 87 8.27 4.12 -1.22
N HIS A 88 9.00 3.03 -1.36
CA HIS A 88 9.13 2.03 -0.30
C HIS A 88 9.90 2.52 0.95
N LEU A 89 10.63 3.64 0.87
CA LEU A 89 11.43 4.21 1.95
C LEU A 89 10.70 5.30 2.76
N ASN A 90 9.55 5.78 2.27
CA ASN A 90 8.80 6.85 2.94
C ASN A 90 8.43 6.45 4.38
N PRO A 91 8.96 7.14 5.41
CA PRO A 91 8.83 6.69 6.79
C PRO A 91 7.38 6.76 7.30
N ALA A 92 6.59 7.74 6.82
CA ALA A 92 5.18 7.85 7.19
C ALA A 92 4.36 6.71 6.60
N ARG A 93 4.65 6.31 5.35
CA ARG A 93 4.03 5.16 4.68
C ARG A 93 4.34 3.86 5.43
N ILE A 94 5.61 3.60 5.73
CA ILE A 94 6.04 2.40 6.48
C ILE A 94 5.38 2.35 7.86
N ALA A 95 5.42 3.46 8.61
CA ALA A 95 4.82 3.54 9.94
C ALA A 95 3.31 3.27 9.92
N TRP A 96 2.61 3.81 8.91
CA TRP A 96 1.19 3.56 8.72
C TRP A 96 0.91 2.09 8.41
N VAL A 97 1.65 1.46 7.49
CA VAL A 97 1.48 0.03 7.15
C VAL A 97 1.73 -0.84 8.38
N ARG A 98 2.84 -0.62 9.11
CA ARG A 98 3.16 -1.36 10.35
C ARG A 98 2.06 -1.24 11.40
N SER A 99 1.50 -0.03 11.58
CA SER A 99 0.38 0.20 12.50
C SER A 99 -0.85 -0.62 12.10
N LYS A 100 -1.17 -0.69 10.80
CA LYS A 100 -2.30 -1.49 10.31
C LYS A 100 -2.09 -2.98 10.44
N VAL A 101 -0.87 -3.47 10.19
CA VAL A 101 -0.51 -4.88 10.37
C VAL A 101 -0.69 -5.29 11.84
N ALA A 102 -0.07 -4.55 12.76
CA ALA A 102 -0.18 -4.81 14.20
C ALA A 102 -1.64 -4.77 14.72
N GLN A 103 -2.48 -3.87 14.20
CA GLN A 103 -3.89 -3.75 14.59
C GLN A 103 -4.73 -4.99 14.26
N HIS A 104 -4.38 -5.76 13.22
CA HIS A 104 -5.16 -6.93 12.82
C HIS A 104 -4.58 -8.26 13.27
N GLU A 105 -3.32 -8.31 13.70
CA GLU A 105 -2.76 -9.48 14.38
C GLU A 105 -3.21 -9.58 15.85
N ALA A 106 -3.54 -8.43 16.46
CA ALA A 106 -4.02 -8.35 17.83
C ALA A 106 -5.54 -8.55 17.99
N ALA A 107 -6.27 -8.79 16.89
CA ALA A 107 -7.73 -8.89 16.82
C ALA A 107 -8.18 -10.33 16.53
#